data_AF-A0A7S1KCM5-F1
#
_entry.id   AF-A0A7S1KCM5-F1
#
_cell.length_a   1.000
_cell.length_b   1.000
_cell.length_c   1.000
_cell.angle_alpha   90.00
_cell.angle_beta   90.00
_cell.angle_gamma   90.00
#
_symmetry.space_group_name_H-M   'P 1'
#
loop_
_entity.id
_entity.type
_entity.pdbx_description
1 polymer ?
#
loop_
_entity_poly.entity_id
_entity_poly.type
_entity_poly.pdbx_seq_one_letter_code
_entity_poly.pdbx_strand_id
1 'polypeptide(L)'
;WDMRPKEPAGTVWLDDEFDLYENSPVKYTHVEMKPSAMLSIMASLTPFSNHNQSPRNMYQCQMLKQTLGIPFHNTVYRFDVKSYHLHTPQRPIVRTHEYDSYNFDTYPCGTNAIVAVISYSGYDMEDAMIMNKASMERGLCHASVYKTKVIEAAPPGLDIKYASPYRFNNLDASGVRAVSSLDK
;
A
#
# COMPACT_ATOMS: atom_id res chain seq x y z
N TRP A 1 -10.07 5.01 -19.59
CA TRP A 1 -10.53 4.12 -20.65
C TRP A 1 -11.92 4.58 -20.97
N ASP A 2 -12.00 5.78 -21.54
CA ASP A 2 -13.28 6.29 -21.96
C ASP A 2 -13.54 5.72 -23.36
N MET A 3 -14.16 4.55 -23.37
CA MET A 3 -14.64 3.87 -24.59
C MET A 3 -15.95 4.50 -25.08
N ARG A 4 -16.42 5.61 -24.47
CA ARG A 4 -17.61 6.32 -24.96
C ARG A 4 -17.28 6.96 -26.31
N PRO A 5 -18.19 6.87 -27.29
CA PRO A 5 -18.08 7.65 -28.52
C PRO A 5 -17.89 9.13 -28.16
N LYS A 6 -16.92 9.81 -28.77
CA LYS A 6 -16.78 11.27 -28.60
C LYS A 6 -17.95 11.94 -29.32
N GLU A 7 -18.87 12.53 -28.56
CA GLU A 7 -20.05 13.21 -29.09
C GLU A 7 -20.15 14.68 -28.66
N PRO A 8 -20.86 15.53 -29.45
CA PRO A 8 -20.74 16.98 -29.38
C PRO A 8 -21.44 17.57 -28.15
N ALA A 9 -20.95 18.74 -27.72
CA ALA A 9 -21.36 19.40 -26.50
C ALA A 9 -22.88 19.73 -26.48
N GLY A 10 -23.62 19.15 -25.53
CA GLY A 10 -25.02 19.54 -25.30
C GLY A 10 -25.90 18.62 -24.47
N THR A 11 -25.52 17.37 -24.19
CA THR A 11 -26.44 16.40 -23.55
C THR A 11 -26.37 16.45 -22.03
N VAL A 12 -27.53 16.68 -21.40
CA VAL A 12 -27.74 16.69 -19.94
C VAL A 12 -27.89 15.24 -19.46
N TRP A 13 -27.13 14.85 -18.44
CA TRP A 13 -27.09 13.48 -17.91
C TRP A 13 -28.25 13.22 -16.93
N LEU A 14 -29.14 12.30 -17.28
CA LEU A 14 -30.10 11.66 -16.37
C LEU A 14 -29.72 10.18 -16.31
N ASP A 15 -28.81 9.78 -15.41
CA ASP A 15 -28.45 8.36 -15.16
C ASP A 15 -28.37 7.47 -16.43
N ASP A 16 -27.79 8.00 -17.52
CA ASP A 16 -27.83 7.46 -18.89
C ASP A 16 -26.82 6.32 -19.13
N GLU A 17 -26.68 5.35 -18.21
CA GLU A 17 -25.82 4.18 -18.45
C GLU A 17 -26.58 3.05 -19.19
N PHE A 18 -27.92 3.09 -19.18
CA PHE A 18 -28.77 2.06 -19.80
C PHE A 18 -29.14 2.35 -21.26
N ASP A 19 -29.30 3.62 -21.65
CA ASP A 19 -29.80 4.03 -22.97
C ASP A 19 -28.79 3.85 -24.12
N LEU A 20 -27.49 3.70 -23.83
CA LEU A 20 -26.45 3.49 -24.85
C LEU A 20 -26.52 2.11 -25.52
N TYR A 21 -27.09 1.10 -24.85
CA TYR A 21 -27.11 -0.28 -25.35
C TYR A 21 -28.35 -0.60 -26.22
N GLU A 22 -29.40 0.20 -26.13
CA GLU A 22 -30.65 -0.04 -26.86
C GLU A 22 -30.51 0.29 -28.36
N ASN A 23 -29.59 1.20 -28.70
CA ASN A 23 -29.28 1.61 -30.09
C ASN A 23 -28.09 0.86 -30.72
N SER A 24 -27.60 -0.22 -30.09
CA SER A 24 -26.53 -1.04 -30.69
C SER A 24 -27.04 -1.80 -31.92
N PRO A 25 -26.36 -1.72 -33.08
CA PRO A 25 -26.74 -2.50 -34.28
C PRO A 25 -26.58 -4.02 -34.07
N VAL A 26 -25.90 -4.44 -33.00
CA VAL A 26 -25.70 -5.84 -32.62
C VAL A 26 -26.37 -6.09 -31.27
N LYS A 27 -27.21 -7.13 -31.20
CA LYS A 27 -27.85 -7.56 -29.94
C LYS A 27 -26.84 -8.32 -29.09
N TYR A 28 -26.61 -7.86 -27.86
CA TYR A 28 -25.75 -8.52 -26.89
C TYR A 28 -26.59 -9.28 -25.84
N THR A 29 -26.08 -10.39 -25.33
CA THR A 29 -26.71 -11.17 -24.25
C THR A 29 -26.20 -10.82 -22.86
N HIS A 30 -25.01 -10.21 -22.78
CA HIS A 30 -24.33 -9.85 -21.53
C HIS A 30 -23.65 -8.49 -21.69
N VAL A 31 -23.45 -7.81 -20.56
CA VAL A 31 -22.72 -6.55 -20.47
C VAL A 31 -21.80 -6.61 -19.24
N GLU A 32 -20.62 -5.99 -19.35
CA GLU A 32 -19.70 -5.86 -18.23
C GLU A 32 -20.27 -4.86 -17.22
N MET A 33 -20.33 -5.25 -15.94
CA MET A 33 -20.93 -4.40 -14.91
C MET A 33 -20.10 -3.14 -14.64
N LYS A 34 -18.77 -3.25 -14.71
CA LYS A 34 -17.84 -2.13 -14.54
C LYS A 34 -16.59 -2.33 -15.40
N PRO A 35 -16.16 -1.34 -16.19
CA PRO A 35 -14.91 -1.43 -16.95
C PRO A 35 -13.66 -1.66 -16.08
N SER A 36 -13.68 -1.28 -14.80
CA SER A 36 -12.60 -1.51 -13.84
C SER A 36 -12.49 -2.96 -13.38
N ALA A 37 -13.52 -3.78 -13.57
CA ALA A 37 -13.59 -5.16 -13.04
C ALA A 37 -12.52 -6.08 -13.63
N MET A 38 -12.00 -5.76 -14.82
CA MET A 38 -10.87 -6.48 -15.41
C MET A 38 -9.53 -6.27 -14.67
N LEU A 39 -9.43 -5.25 -13.82
CA LEU A 39 -8.19 -4.89 -13.13
C LEU A 39 -8.04 -5.68 -11.82
N SER A 40 -6.82 -6.13 -11.54
CA SER A 40 -6.47 -6.65 -10.22
C SER A 40 -6.55 -5.56 -9.14
N ILE A 41 -6.65 -5.95 -7.88
CA ILE A 41 -6.64 -5.03 -6.72
C ILE A 41 -5.50 -4.01 -6.84
N MET A 42 -4.27 -4.45 -7.13
CA MET A 42 -3.11 -3.56 -7.22
C MET A 42 -3.20 -2.57 -8.39
N ALA A 43 -3.74 -3.03 -9.53
CA ALA A 43 -3.92 -2.20 -10.71
C ALA A 43 -5.03 -1.17 -10.51
N SER A 44 -6.10 -1.53 -9.79
CA SER A 44 -7.21 -0.63 -9.50
C SER A 44 -6.89 0.44 -8.46
N LEU A 45 -5.80 0.31 -7.68
CA LEU A 45 -5.31 1.38 -6.80
C LEU A 45 -4.54 2.48 -7.55
N THR A 46 -4.17 2.28 -8.82
CA THR A 46 -3.43 3.30 -9.58
C THR A 46 -4.39 4.39 -10.06
N PRO A 47 -4.28 5.64 -9.57
CA PRO A 47 -5.15 6.72 -10.00
C PRO A 47 -4.88 7.05 -11.47
N PHE A 48 -5.95 7.32 -12.23
CA PHE A 48 -5.87 7.67 -13.66
C PHE A 48 -5.00 6.72 -14.51
N SER A 49 -5.05 5.42 -14.23
CA SER A 49 -4.24 4.39 -14.94
C SER A 49 -4.36 4.45 -16.47
N ASN A 50 -5.47 4.98 -16.98
CA ASN A 50 -5.71 5.15 -18.42
C ASN A 50 -5.01 6.35 -19.06
N HIS A 51 -4.45 7.27 -18.28
CA HIS A 51 -3.65 8.40 -18.76
C HIS A 51 -2.16 8.10 -18.69
N ASN A 52 -1.81 6.85 -18.38
CA ASN A 52 -0.44 6.40 -18.23
C ASN A 52 -0.12 5.31 -19.26
N GLN A 53 1.13 5.24 -19.69
CA GLN A 53 1.57 4.19 -20.58
C GLN A 53 1.44 2.82 -19.87
N SER A 54 0.96 1.80 -20.58
CA SER A 54 0.69 0.49 -19.96
C SER A 54 1.87 -0.11 -19.17
N PRO A 55 3.16 -0.01 -19.59
CA PRO A 55 4.27 -0.55 -18.80
C PRO A 55 4.44 0.14 -17.44
N ARG A 56 4.12 1.45 -17.35
CA ARG A 56 4.25 2.21 -16.11
C ARG A 56 3.24 1.74 -15.05
N ASN A 57 2.04 1.35 -15.46
CA ASN A 57 1.06 0.76 -14.56
C ASN A 57 1.54 -0.59 -14.00
N MET A 58 2.22 -1.40 -14.83
CA MET A 58 2.79 -2.67 -14.36
C MET A 58 3.91 -2.44 -13.33
N TYR A 59 4.79 -1.46 -13.56
CA TYR A 59 5.83 -1.12 -12.59
C TYR A 59 5.23 -0.68 -11.25
N GLN A 60 4.17 0.14 -11.28
CA GLN A 60 3.47 0.54 -10.06
C GLN A 60 2.94 -0.66 -9.29
N CYS A 61 2.35 -1.65 -9.98
CA CYS A 61 1.84 -2.86 -9.32
C CYS A 61 2.95 -3.67 -8.63
N GLN A 62 4.17 -3.66 -9.18
CA GLN A 62 5.34 -4.31 -8.57
C GLN A 62 5.86 -3.51 -7.38
N MET A 63 5.99 -2.18 -7.52
CA MET A 63 6.47 -1.28 -6.46
C MET A 63 5.52 -1.24 -5.27
N LEU A 64 4.21 -1.31 -5.52
CA LEU A 64 3.20 -1.33 -4.46
C LEU A 64 3.34 -2.55 -3.54
N LYS A 65 3.83 -3.70 -4.04
CA LYS A 65 4.12 -4.89 -3.20
C LYS A 65 5.29 -4.68 -2.24
N GLN A 66 6.15 -3.73 -2.53
CA GLN A 66 7.31 -3.36 -1.70
C GLN A 66 7.01 -2.17 -0.79
N THR A 67 5.84 -1.54 -0.96
CA THR A 67 5.46 -0.36 -0.20
C THR A 67 5.23 -0.70 1.26
N LEU A 68 5.58 0.27 2.10
CA LEU A 68 5.36 0.18 3.53
C LEU A 68 4.01 0.80 3.94
N GLY A 69 3.34 0.16 4.90
CA GLY A 69 2.13 0.67 5.52
C GLY A 69 1.90 0.03 6.88
N ILE A 70 0.63 -0.10 7.27
CA ILE A 70 0.20 -0.91 8.41
C ILE A 70 -0.40 -2.21 7.85
N PRO A 71 0.35 -3.33 7.81
CA PRO A 71 -0.15 -4.57 7.23
C PRO A 71 -1.19 -5.29 8.10
N PHE A 72 -1.18 -5.03 9.41
CA PHE A 72 -2.08 -5.63 10.39
C PHE A 72 -2.20 -4.76 11.64
N HIS A 73 -3.37 -4.79 12.28
CA HIS A 73 -3.63 -4.02 13.51
C HIS A 73 -3.17 -4.73 14.79
N ASN A 74 -3.07 -6.05 14.77
CA ASN A 74 -2.71 -6.85 15.94
C ASN A 74 -1.18 -6.93 16.16
N THR A 75 -0.44 -5.86 15.86
CA THR A 75 1.02 -5.84 15.90
C THR A 75 1.60 -6.26 17.25
N VAL A 76 0.91 -5.94 18.35
CA VAL A 76 1.35 -6.30 19.71
C VAL A 76 1.25 -7.80 20.00
N TYR A 77 0.32 -8.51 19.35
CA TYR A 77 0.05 -9.92 19.63
C TYR A 77 0.64 -10.87 18.57
N ARG A 78 1.18 -10.30 17.50
CA ARG A 78 1.66 -11.01 16.31
C ARG A 78 3.18 -10.90 16.20
N PHE A 79 3.82 -12.05 16.06
CA PHE A 79 5.27 -12.17 15.98
C PHE A 79 5.66 -12.80 14.64
N ASP A 80 5.74 -11.96 13.60
CA ASP A 80 6.29 -12.40 12.31
C ASP A 80 7.84 -12.36 12.35
N VAL A 81 8.48 -13.11 11.45
CA VAL A 81 9.95 -13.12 11.32
C VAL A 81 10.50 -11.71 11.11
N LYS A 82 9.87 -10.96 10.21
CA LYS A 82 10.15 -9.53 9.99
C LYS A 82 8.86 -8.83 9.60
N SER A 83 8.52 -7.77 10.31
CA SER A 83 7.42 -6.88 9.98
C SER A 83 7.93 -5.46 9.90
N TYR A 84 7.36 -4.68 8.99
CA TYR A 84 7.65 -3.28 8.82
C TYR A 84 6.38 -2.48 9.10
N HIS A 85 6.51 -1.38 9.83
CA HIS A 85 5.39 -0.57 10.30
C HIS A 85 5.68 0.91 10.03
N LEU A 86 4.85 1.55 9.20
CA LEU A 86 4.90 3.00 8.98
C LEU A 86 4.23 3.74 10.14
N HIS A 87 4.89 4.73 10.75
CA HIS A 87 4.34 5.39 11.95
C HIS A 87 3.20 6.35 11.67
N THR A 88 3.30 7.12 10.58
CA THR A 88 2.32 8.14 10.21
C THR A 88 1.83 7.92 8.79
N PRO A 89 1.15 6.78 8.52
CA PRO A 89 0.55 6.58 7.22
C PRO A 89 -0.61 7.57 7.03
N GLN A 90 -0.87 7.95 5.79
CA GLN A 90 -1.97 8.87 5.48
C GLN A 90 -2.85 8.30 4.38
N ARG A 91 -4.14 8.64 4.44
CA ARG A 91 -5.08 8.40 3.35
C ARG A 91 -4.64 9.23 2.14
N PRO A 92 -4.51 8.64 0.94
CA PRO A 92 -4.16 9.39 -0.26
C PRO A 92 -5.25 10.41 -0.62
N ILE A 93 -4.84 11.60 -1.07
CA ILE A 93 -5.76 12.67 -1.47
C ILE A 93 -6.56 12.27 -2.73
N VAL A 94 -5.90 11.67 -3.72
CA VAL A 94 -6.51 11.17 -4.95
C VAL A 94 -6.73 9.67 -4.83
N ARG A 95 -7.98 9.23 -5.00
CA ARG A 95 -8.40 7.84 -4.80
C ARG A 95 -9.24 7.33 -5.96
N THR A 96 -9.16 6.04 -6.22
CA THR A 96 -10.08 5.34 -7.12
C THR A 96 -11.31 4.88 -6.34
N HIS A 97 -12.42 4.65 -7.03
CA HIS A 97 -13.63 4.10 -6.39
C HIS A 97 -13.33 2.74 -5.71
N GLU A 98 -12.50 1.91 -6.31
CA GLU A 98 -12.12 0.60 -5.76
C GLU A 98 -11.31 0.72 -4.47
N TYR A 99 -10.50 1.77 -4.29
CA TYR A 99 -9.75 2.02 -3.06
C TYR A 99 -10.70 2.10 -1.85
N ASP A 100 -11.80 2.83 -2.00
CA ASP A 100 -12.81 2.99 -0.95
C ASP A 100 -13.65 1.72 -0.79
N SER A 101 -14.02 1.05 -1.90
CA SER A 101 -14.77 -0.22 -1.87
C SER A 101 -14.02 -1.32 -1.11
N TYR A 102 -12.68 -1.36 -1.22
CA TYR A 102 -11.84 -2.31 -0.49
C TYR A 102 -11.49 -1.86 0.93
N ASN A 103 -11.90 -0.66 1.34
CA ASN A 103 -11.61 -0.07 2.64
C ASN A 103 -10.09 -0.03 2.96
N PHE A 104 -9.28 0.37 1.96
CA PHE A 104 -7.82 0.49 2.12
C PHE A 104 -7.41 1.55 3.16
N ASP A 105 -8.33 2.44 3.56
CA ASP A 105 -8.12 3.38 4.68
C ASP A 105 -7.81 2.67 6.00
N THR A 106 -8.30 1.44 6.16
CA THR A 106 -8.02 0.62 7.34
C THR A 106 -6.58 0.08 7.31
N TYR A 107 -6.00 -0.09 6.13
CA TYR A 107 -4.63 -0.57 5.93
C TYR A 107 -3.80 0.45 5.12
N PRO A 108 -3.62 1.68 5.65
CA PRO A 108 -3.05 2.76 4.87
C PRO A 108 -1.57 2.50 4.57
N CYS A 109 -1.18 2.83 3.34
CA CYS A 109 0.17 2.66 2.83
C CYS A 109 0.70 3.98 2.28
N GLY A 110 1.92 4.35 2.66
CA GLY A 110 2.52 5.62 2.29
C GLY A 110 2.00 6.85 3.05
N THR A 111 2.40 8.02 2.58
CA THR A 111 2.06 9.34 3.15
C THR A 111 1.88 10.36 2.02
N ASN A 112 1.08 11.40 2.23
CA ASN A 112 1.02 12.49 1.27
C ASN A 112 2.24 13.40 1.45
N ALA A 113 2.90 13.73 0.34
CA ALA A 113 4.04 14.63 0.32
C ALA A 113 3.78 15.80 -0.63
N ILE A 114 4.30 16.98 -0.27
CA ILE A 114 4.35 18.12 -1.20
C ILE A 114 5.56 17.91 -2.10
N VAL A 115 5.32 17.82 -3.41
CA VAL A 115 6.34 17.56 -4.42
C VAL A 115 6.50 18.81 -5.28
N ALA A 116 7.74 19.27 -5.45
CA ALA A 116 8.09 20.35 -6.37
C ALA A 116 8.89 19.76 -7.55
N VAL A 117 8.42 19.98 -8.77
CA VAL A 117 9.09 19.52 -10.00
C VAL A 117 9.86 20.70 -10.59
N ILE A 118 11.11 20.84 -10.18
CA ILE A 118 12.04 21.90 -10.60
C ILE A 118 13.45 21.32 -10.72
N SER A 119 14.30 21.93 -11.54
CA SER A 119 15.74 21.62 -11.53
C SER A 119 16.41 22.40 -10.40
N TYR A 120 17.01 21.71 -9.42
CA TYR A 120 17.61 22.36 -8.26
C TYR A 120 18.96 21.74 -7.85
N SER A 121 20.00 22.56 -7.71
CA SER A 121 21.34 22.22 -7.20
C SER A 121 22.12 21.10 -7.92
N GLY A 122 21.50 20.32 -8.81
CA GLY A 122 22.13 19.20 -9.53
C GLY A 122 22.26 17.91 -8.72
N TYR A 123 21.74 17.84 -7.49
CA TYR A 123 21.69 16.61 -6.69
C TYR A 123 20.43 15.76 -6.97
N ASP A 124 19.59 16.21 -7.90
CA ASP A 124 18.33 15.60 -8.37
C ASP A 124 18.49 14.88 -9.73
N MET A 125 19.72 14.49 -10.10
CA MET A 125 20.02 13.80 -11.36
C MET A 125 19.70 12.30 -11.30
N GLU A 126 19.38 11.69 -12.46
CA GLU A 126 19.29 10.22 -12.66
C GLU A 126 18.41 9.51 -11.60
N ASP A 127 17.15 9.93 -11.51
CA ASP A 127 16.12 9.41 -10.58
C ASP A 127 16.35 9.74 -9.09
N ALA A 128 17.34 10.57 -8.75
CA ALA A 128 17.51 11.09 -7.40
C ALA A 128 16.45 12.12 -7.03
N MET A 129 16.11 12.19 -5.74
CA MET A 129 15.20 13.19 -5.19
C MET A 129 15.80 13.87 -3.97
N ILE A 130 15.58 15.18 -3.86
CA ILE A 130 16.02 15.97 -2.71
C ILE A 130 14.89 16.01 -1.69
N MET A 131 15.16 15.54 -0.47
CA MET A 131 14.18 15.55 0.63
C MET A 131 14.40 16.71 1.59
N ASN A 132 13.30 17.27 2.12
CA ASN A 132 13.37 18.30 3.13
C ASN A 132 13.82 17.73 4.49
N LYS A 133 15.02 18.13 4.94
CA LYS A 133 15.59 17.68 6.22
C LYS A 133 14.67 17.95 7.42
N ALA A 134 14.06 19.13 7.49
CA ALA A 134 13.17 19.49 8.59
C ALA A 134 11.86 18.66 8.59
N SER A 135 11.39 18.19 7.43
CA SER A 135 10.25 17.27 7.35
C SER A 135 10.64 15.86 7.82
N MET A 136 11.83 15.38 7.44
CA MET A 136 12.36 14.09 7.88
C MET A 136 12.54 14.06 9.41
N GLU A 137 13.14 15.10 9.99
CA GLU A 137 13.34 15.22 11.45
C GLU A 137 12.01 15.30 12.23
N ARG A 138 10.91 15.70 11.57
CA ARG A 138 9.55 15.69 12.13
C ARG A 138 8.81 14.37 11.91
N GLY A 139 9.45 13.36 11.32
CA GLY A 139 8.89 12.02 11.17
C GLY A 139 8.32 11.68 9.80
N LEU A 140 8.58 12.48 8.75
CA LEU A 140 8.18 12.13 7.38
C LEU A 140 8.78 10.76 7.00
N CYS A 141 7.91 9.84 6.56
CA CYS A 141 8.27 8.47 6.16
C CYS A 141 9.00 7.66 7.24
N HIS A 142 8.85 8.01 8.53
CA HIS A 142 9.47 7.28 9.61
C HIS A 142 8.79 5.92 9.84
N ALA A 143 9.61 4.87 10.00
CA ALA A 143 9.15 3.50 10.08
C ALA A 143 9.95 2.67 11.08
N SER A 144 9.28 1.70 11.69
CA SER A 144 9.91 0.69 12.55
C SER A 144 9.93 -0.68 11.90
N VAL A 145 10.99 -1.43 12.18
CA VAL A 145 11.14 -2.82 11.76
C VAL A 145 11.13 -3.70 12.99
N TYR A 146 10.14 -4.58 13.08
CA TYR A 146 10.02 -5.59 14.12
C TYR A 146 10.61 -6.90 13.60
N LYS A 147 11.61 -7.43 14.30
CA LYS A 147 12.23 -8.71 13.96
C LYS A 147 12.09 -9.65 15.14
N THR A 148 11.42 -10.77 14.93
CA THR A 148 11.27 -11.80 15.96
C THR A 148 12.37 -12.84 15.79
N LYS A 149 13.04 -13.21 16.87
CA LYS A 149 13.93 -14.38 16.93
C LYS A 149 13.26 -15.44 17.80
N VAL A 150 13.06 -16.63 17.24
CA VAL A 150 12.62 -17.80 17.99
C VAL A 150 13.86 -18.52 18.49
N ILE A 151 13.94 -18.74 19.80
CA ILE A 151 15.06 -19.40 20.46
C ILE A 151 14.52 -20.63 21.16
N GLU A 152 15.15 -21.77 20.90
CA GLU A 152 14.86 -23.01 21.60
C GLU A 152 15.66 -23.02 22.91
N ALA A 153 14.96 -22.87 24.03
CA ALA A 153 15.55 -22.92 25.36
C ALA A 153 15.44 -24.32 26.01
N ALA A 154 15.10 -25.35 25.23
CA ALA A 154 14.96 -26.70 25.74
C ALA A 154 16.33 -27.25 26.17
N PRO A 155 16.43 -27.92 27.34
CA PRO A 155 17.65 -28.61 27.73
C PRO A 155 17.98 -29.73 26.72
N PRO A 156 19.28 -30.07 26.53
CA PRO A 156 19.68 -31.09 25.58
C PRO A 156 18.97 -32.44 25.83
N GLY A 157 18.30 -32.98 24.81
CA GLY A 157 17.63 -34.29 24.86
C GLY A 157 16.13 -34.26 25.17
N LEU A 158 15.51 -33.09 25.35
CA LEU A 158 14.05 -32.98 25.51
C LEU A 158 13.36 -32.83 24.14
N ASP A 159 12.33 -33.64 23.87
CA ASP A 159 11.53 -33.52 22.63
C ASP A 159 10.67 -32.24 22.67
N ILE A 160 10.81 -31.41 21.64
CA ILE A 160 10.20 -30.07 21.52
C ILE A 160 8.67 -30.14 21.57
N LYS A 161 8.08 -31.31 21.29
CA LYS A 161 6.63 -31.54 21.33
C LYS A 161 5.97 -31.22 22.68
N TYR A 162 6.72 -31.25 23.78
CA TYR A 162 6.21 -30.94 25.12
C TYR A 162 6.56 -29.53 25.62
N ALA A 163 7.28 -28.74 24.82
CA ALA A 163 7.72 -27.40 25.22
C ALA A 163 6.56 -26.39 25.12
N SER A 164 6.38 -25.59 26.17
CA SER A 164 5.45 -24.46 26.14
C SER A 164 6.10 -23.25 25.46
N PRO A 165 5.41 -22.57 24.52
CA PRO A 165 5.93 -21.36 23.91
C PRO A 165 5.85 -20.20 24.91
N TYR A 166 6.99 -19.57 25.19
CA TYR A 166 7.04 -18.36 25.99
C TYR A 166 7.32 -17.13 25.13
N ARG A 167 6.62 -16.03 25.41
CA ARG A 167 6.77 -14.76 24.71
C ARG A 167 7.36 -13.75 25.68
N PHE A 168 8.56 -13.28 25.38
CA PHE A 168 9.23 -12.25 26.15
C PHE A 168 9.55 -11.09 25.21
N ASN A 169 9.21 -9.87 25.61
CA ASN A 169 9.84 -8.70 25.03
C ASN A 169 11.27 -8.64 25.58
N ASN A 170 12.23 -8.21 24.76
CA ASN A 170 13.63 -8.05 25.20
C ASN A 170 13.81 -6.81 26.10
N LEU A 171 12.85 -6.53 26.99
CA LEU A 171 12.82 -5.43 27.93
C LEU A 171 12.42 -6.01 29.30
N ASP A 172 13.18 -5.68 30.33
CA ASP A 172 12.83 -5.99 31.71
C ASP A 172 11.74 -5.02 32.24
N ALA A 173 11.31 -5.22 33.49
CA ALA A 173 10.31 -4.38 34.14
C ALA A 173 10.73 -2.89 34.30
N SER A 174 12.02 -2.59 34.12
CA SER A 174 12.58 -1.23 34.15
C SER A 174 12.77 -0.63 32.74
N GLY A 175 12.40 -1.36 31.69
CA GLY A 175 12.59 -0.94 30.31
C GLY A 175 14.03 -1.09 29.80
N VAL A 176 14.89 -1.79 30.55
CA VAL A 176 16.27 -2.09 30.16
C VAL A 176 16.30 -3.41 29.39
N ARG A 177 17.17 -3.51 28.39
CA ARG A 177 17.24 -4.70 27.54
C ARG A 177 17.76 -5.90 28.32
N ALA A 178 16.99 -6.98 28.35
CA ALA A 178 17.37 -8.20 29.05
C ALA A 178 18.58 -8.90 28.39
N VAL A 179 18.66 -8.88 27.05
CA VAL A 179 19.77 -9.44 26.29
C VAL A 179 20.20 -8.45 25.20
N SER A 180 21.31 -7.75 25.44
CA SER A 180 21.84 -6.73 24.53
C SER A 180 22.30 -7.26 23.17
N SER A 181 22.60 -8.56 23.06
CA SER A 181 23.07 -9.19 21.82
C SER A 181 21.95 -9.56 20.84
N LEU A 182 20.68 -9.57 21.26
CA LEU A 182 19.57 -10.01 20.42
C LEU A 182 19.17 -8.99 19.34
N ASP A 183 19.48 -7.71 19.53
CA ASP A 183 19.05 -6.61 18.66
C ASP A 183 20.17 -6.03 17.77
N LYS A 184 21.19 -6.83 17.44
CA LYS A 184 22.17 -6.50 16.40
C LYS A 184 21.59 -6.68 14.99
#